data_AF-A0A9P1C2F3-F1
#
_entry.id   AF-A0A9P1C2F3-F1
#
_cell.length_a   1.000
_cell.length_b   1.000
_cell.length_c   1.000
_cell.angle_alpha   90.00
_cell.angle_beta   90.00
_cell.angle_gamma   90.00
#
_symmetry.space_group_name_H-M   'P 1'
#
loop_
_entity.id
_entity.type
_entity.pdbx_description
1 polymer ?
#
loop_
_entity_poly.entity_id
_entity_poly.type
_entity_poly.pdbx_seq_one_letter_code
_entity_poly.pdbx_strand_id
1 'polypeptide(L)'
;MVKGSRISWHLLLVLLCAGLMGCFVFWQYGATHRSDCLGDQLEKLIHLKDGGHLSDAEFQLAKAKLGLSTEALPDEPAASPAAVAAAPEVAVPSVAPVPVEEIEEEGATLLPRVPNHLQVQPAKWFYLPEDFRELPLLPKSIWDKSLDMDQLDFPLMQAILLRLLRNETIRIQVYGGSMTFGEGCCTSCLMRQRDCSWPTQVVARLRQTFPGATIALDHRARGGCDLECSLPEMVMTLSGSETAFDWLMLDFSQNGMGRKTTIEEIVRVCHFFLPKTLVMVIFNRDMVNKAGNYRDKNMYDNYRAVSQHYTLPFLNYEAAMQSFVAAGGNETLMWSSKSRHPKFSAHAYYADMVSYFCNKQLRKLEEVYTELDISDMTPTLRKPKDLQPDKDWMNPMQKQVNLATIDVCVFPLTQHVAREPSKDSPSESSTGHWKLYEDRHNKPGWICTTENGEAITFKVTFSEQPKLMVQFLRSYSNIGDAEILIDSPFRWKWKGNGNMGVRTNFTLKGGWNERISVTQNVLFVVVDKVTPTPQETTDATVSFRLTKGPKFKIISLISC
;
A
#
# COMPACT_ATOMS: atom_id res chain seq x y z
N MET A 1 39.50 -34.20 -6.51
CA MET A 1 39.36 -33.84 -7.94
C MET A 1 37.89 -33.52 -8.21
N VAL A 2 37.50 -32.25 -8.10
CA VAL A 2 36.15 -31.79 -8.42
C VAL A 2 36.19 -31.22 -9.85
N LYS A 3 35.43 -31.85 -10.76
CA LYS A 3 35.28 -31.38 -12.15
C LYS A 3 34.37 -30.16 -12.16
N GLY A 4 34.95 -29.00 -12.48
CA GLY A 4 34.24 -27.74 -12.70
C GLY A 4 33.43 -27.78 -14.00
N SER A 5 32.14 -27.47 -13.86
CA SER A 5 31.24 -27.11 -14.96
C SER A 5 31.70 -25.76 -15.55
N ARG A 6 32.42 -25.79 -16.67
CA ARG A 6 32.59 -24.59 -17.49
C ARG A 6 31.32 -24.41 -18.31
N ILE A 7 30.54 -23.39 -17.97
CA ILE A 7 29.53 -22.85 -18.87
C ILE A 7 30.24 -22.53 -20.19
N SER A 8 29.81 -23.18 -21.28
CA SER A 8 30.36 -22.93 -22.60
C SER A 8 30.15 -21.47 -22.96
N TRP A 9 31.20 -20.80 -23.45
CA TRP A 9 31.17 -19.42 -23.96
C TRP A 9 30.01 -19.18 -24.94
N HIS A 10 29.52 -20.23 -25.63
CA HIS A 10 28.37 -20.13 -26.51
C HIS A 10 27.06 -19.83 -25.76
N LEU A 11 26.87 -20.32 -24.53
CA LEU A 11 25.66 -20.05 -23.75
C LEU A 11 25.62 -18.59 -23.25
N LEU A 12 26.77 -18.06 -22.81
CA LEU A 12 26.90 -16.66 -22.43
C LEU A 12 26.72 -15.73 -23.63
N LEU A 13 27.26 -16.10 -24.80
CA LEU A 13 27.09 -15.36 -26.05
C LEU A 13 25.64 -15.38 -26.52
N VAL A 14 24.93 -16.51 -26.41
CA VAL A 14 23.51 -16.62 -26.76
C VAL A 14 22.63 -15.76 -25.85
N LEU A 15 22.90 -15.74 -24.55
CA LEU A 15 22.16 -14.89 -23.60
C LEU A 15 22.42 -13.39 -23.86
N LEU A 16 23.66 -13.01 -24.17
CA LEU A 16 24.02 -11.63 -24.52
C LEU A 16 23.44 -11.21 -25.88
N CYS A 17 23.45 -12.08 -26.89
CA CYS A 17 22.87 -11.80 -28.20
C CYS A 17 21.34 -11.73 -28.16
N ALA A 18 20.67 -12.55 -27.36
CA ALA A 18 19.22 -12.48 -27.16
C ALA A 18 18.81 -11.17 -26.45
N GLY A 19 19.62 -10.70 -25.49
CA GLY A 19 19.43 -9.39 -24.85
C GLY A 19 19.66 -8.22 -25.81
N LEU A 20 20.75 -8.28 -26.60
CA LEU A 20 21.10 -7.23 -27.56
C LEU A 20 20.11 -7.13 -28.73
N MET A 21 19.56 -8.24 -29.23
CA MET A 21 18.50 -8.22 -30.25
C MET A 21 17.20 -7.62 -29.69
N GLY A 22 16.88 -7.88 -28.43
CA GLY A 22 15.79 -7.20 -27.73
C GLY A 22 16.00 -5.68 -27.73
N CYS A 23 17.21 -5.21 -27.39
CA CYS A 23 17.55 -3.79 -27.37
C CYS A 23 17.60 -3.12 -28.75
N PHE A 24 17.96 -3.85 -29.82
CA PHE A 24 18.04 -3.30 -31.17
C PHE A 24 16.65 -2.96 -31.75
N VAL A 25 15.62 -3.76 -31.42
CA VAL A 25 14.22 -3.44 -31.75
C VAL A 25 13.74 -2.16 -31.03
N PHE A 26 14.35 -1.81 -29.89
CA PHE A 26 14.04 -0.59 -29.13
C PHE A 26 14.84 0.65 -29.57
N TRP A 27 15.91 0.50 -30.36
CA TRP A 27 16.70 1.65 -30.81
C TRP A 27 15.91 2.59 -31.76
N GLN A 28 14.86 2.08 -32.39
CA GLN A 28 13.93 2.88 -33.20
C GLN A 28 12.92 3.72 -32.39
N TYR A 29 12.84 3.55 -31.05
CA TYR A 29 11.83 4.17 -30.19
C TYR A 29 12.42 4.88 -28.94
N GLY A 30 13.34 5.82 -29.15
CA GLY A 30 13.65 6.90 -28.19
C GLY A 30 14.45 6.56 -26.91
N ALA A 31 15.13 7.57 -26.36
CA ALA A 31 16.14 7.45 -25.30
C ALA A 31 15.63 6.97 -23.92
N THR A 32 14.32 6.98 -23.66
CA THR A 32 13.73 6.56 -22.38
C THR A 32 13.73 5.05 -22.16
N HIS A 33 13.91 4.25 -23.20
CA HIS A 33 13.82 2.78 -23.13
C HIS A 33 15.16 2.09 -22.81
N ARG A 34 16.27 2.84 -22.87
CA ARG A 34 17.62 2.31 -22.63
C ARG A 34 17.93 2.13 -21.14
N SER A 35 17.44 3.00 -20.25
CA SER A 35 17.77 2.97 -18.82
C SER A 35 17.18 1.77 -18.08
N ASP A 36 15.90 1.47 -18.32
CA ASP A 36 15.18 0.46 -17.54
C ASP A 36 15.60 -0.96 -17.95
N CYS A 37 15.91 -1.16 -19.24
CA CYS A 37 16.48 -2.41 -19.73
C CYS A 37 17.90 -2.65 -19.20
N LEU A 38 18.70 -1.58 -19.04
CA LEU A 38 20.05 -1.69 -18.48
C LEU A 38 20.04 -2.04 -16.98
N GLY A 39 19.05 -1.57 -16.22
CA GLY A 39 18.85 -1.93 -14.81
C GLY A 39 18.62 -3.44 -14.62
N ASP A 40 17.65 -4.01 -15.35
CA ASP A 40 17.33 -5.44 -15.30
C ASP A 40 18.51 -6.33 -15.73
N GLN A 41 19.34 -5.87 -16.67
CA GLN A 41 20.54 -6.60 -17.12
C GLN A 41 21.67 -6.52 -16.09
N LEU A 42 21.83 -5.39 -15.40
CA LEU A 42 22.82 -5.24 -14.34
C LEU A 42 22.48 -6.13 -13.13
N GLU A 43 21.20 -6.19 -12.74
CA GLU A 43 20.74 -7.02 -11.62
C GLU A 43 20.99 -8.51 -11.88
N LYS A 44 20.78 -8.98 -13.12
CA LYS A 44 21.13 -10.34 -13.55
C LYS A 44 22.64 -10.61 -13.51
N LEU A 45 23.47 -9.64 -13.94
CA LEU A 45 24.92 -9.79 -13.87
C LEU A 45 25.41 -9.85 -12.42
N ILE A 46 24.83 -9.06 -11.51
CA ILE A 46 25.15 -9.10 -10.07
C ILE A 46 24.83 -10.48 -9.52
N HIS A 47 23.63 -11.00 -9.81
CA HIS A 47 23.23 -12.34 -9.37
C HIS A 47 24.16 -13.45 -9.88
N LEU A 48 24.63 -13.36 -11.13
CA LEU A 48 25.59 -14.32 -11.70
C LEU A 48 26.98 -14.20 -11.06
N LYS A 49 27.43 -12.98 -10.73
CA LYS A 49 28.69 -12.76 -9.99
C LYS A 49 28.61 -13.33 -8.58
N ASP A 50 27.55 -13.01 -7.83
CA ASP A 50 27.38 -13.45 -6.44
C ASP A 50 27.21 -14.98 -6.34
N GLY A 51 26.65 -15.60 -7.39
CA GLY A 51 26.56 -17.06 -7.51
C GLY A 51 27.88 -17.75 -7.91
N GLY A 52 28.98 -17.02 -8.06
CA GLY A 52 30.28 -17.55 -8.50
C GLY A 52 30.28 -18.03 -9.96
N HIS A 53 29.28 -17.61 -10.76
CA HIS A 53 29.17 -17.97 -12.18
C HIS A 53 29.96 -17.03 -13.09
N LEU A 54 30.39 -15.88 -12.57
CA LEU A 54 31.29 -14.93 -13.24
C LEU A 54 32.47 -14.62 -12.32
N SER A 55 33.68 -14.67 -12.87
CA SER A 55 34.84 -14.05 -12.23
C SER A 55 34.73 -12.52 -12.24
N ASP A 56 35.52 -11.84 -11.40
CA ASP A 56 35.54 -10.37 -11.36
C ASP A 56 35.84 -9.75 -12.73
N ALA A 57 36.78 -10.34 -13.49
CA ALA A 57 37.14 -9.88 -14.83
C ALA A 57 35.98 -10.05 -15.83
N GLU A 58 35.26 -11.17 -15.77
CA GLU A 58 34.09 -11.42 -16.65
C GLU A 58 32.92 -10.50 -16.31
N PHE A 59 32.70 -10.22 -15.04
CA PHE A 59 31.68 -9.27 -14.60
C PHE A 59 31.99 -7.84 -15.06
N GLN A 60 33.24 -7.37 -14.92
CA GLN A 60 33.63 -6.04 -15.40
C GLN A 60 33.55 -5.92 -16.92
N LEU A 61 33.97 -6.96 -17.66
CA LEU A 61 33.83 -7.00 -19.11
C LEU A 61 32.35 -6.97 -19.55
N ALA A 62 31.46 -7.68 -18.84
CA ALA A 62 30.02 -7.66 -19.11
C ALA A 62 29.40 -6.28 -18.81
N LYS A 63 29.78 -5.63 -17.71
CA LYS A 63 29.37 -4.24 -17.41
C LYS A 63 29.85 -3.26 -18.48
N ALA A 64 31.11 -3.37 -18.92
CA ALA A 64 31.66 -2.53 -19.98
C ALA A 64 30.90 -2.70 -21.30
N LYS A 65 30.56 -3.94 -21.68
CA LYS A 65 29.77 -4.24 -22.89
C LYS A 65 28.33 -3.70 -22.84
N LEU A 66 27.75 -3.59 -21.64
CA LEU A 66 26.45 -2.94 -21.44
C LEU A 66 26.54 -1.39 -21.41
N GLY A 67 27.73 -0.81 -21.48
CA GLY A 67 27.93 0.63 -21.35
C GLY A 67 27.74 1.14 -19.91
N LEU A 68 27.98 0.27 -18.91
CA LEU A 68 27.81 0.55 -17.48
C LEU A 68 29.16 0.76 -16.75
N SER A 69 30.25 0.97 -17.50
CA SER A 69 31.56 1.30 -16.92
C SER A 69 31.67 2.81 -16.73
N THR A 70 32.15 3.25 -15.56
CA THR A 70 32.44 4.66 -15.24
C THR A 70 33.87 5.08 -15.55
N GLU A 71 34.73 4.17 -16.03
CA GLU A 71 36.12 4.46 -16.34
C GLU A 71 36.33 4.62 -17.86
N ALA A 72 36.91 5.76 -18.25
CA ALA A 72 37.24 6.09 -19.63
C ALA A 72 38.41 5.23 -20.13
N LEU A 73 38.26 4.65 -21.33
CA LEU A 73 39.37 4.04 -22.07
C LEU A 73 40.17 5.15 -22.79
N PRO A 74 41.50 5.00 -22.96
CA PRO A 74 42.37 6.03 -23.53
C PRO A 74 42.23 6.16 -25.06
N ASP A 75 42.45 7.39 -25.52
CA ASP A 75 42.21 7.96 -26.86
C ASP A 75 43.03 7.38 -28.03
N GLU A 76 42.43 7.42 -29.25
CA GLU A 76 42.95 8.04 -30.50
C GLU A 76 42.04 7.73 -31.73
N PRO A 77 42.10 8.45 -32.89
CA PRO A 77 41.96 9.90 -33.06
C PRO A 77 40.92 10.34 -34.15
N ALA A 78 40.50 11.59 -33.99
CA ALA A 78 39.91 12.60 -34.91
C ALA A 78 39.32 12.26 -36.30
N ALA A 79 38.07 12.71 -36.52
CA ALA A 79 37.62 13.33 -37.78
C ALA A 79 36.50 14.39 -37.57
N SER A 80 36.87 15.64 -37.88
CA SER A 80 36.17 16.84 -38.42
C SER A 80 34.70 17.22 -38.08
N PRO A 81 34.36 18.53 -37.93
CA PRO A 81 33.13 19.00 -37.33
C PRO A 81 32.03 19.35 -38.36
N ALA A 82 30.78 19.02 -38.03
CA ALA A 82 29.61 19.66 -38.61
C ALA A 82 28.89 20.44 -37.49
N ALA A 83 28.79 21.75 -37.68
CA ALA A 83 28.15 22.68 -36.76
C ALA A 83 26.66 22.37 -36.62
N VAL A 84 26.22 22.10 -35.39
CA VAL A 84 24.81 22.15 -34.99
C VAL A 84 24.68 23.33 -34.03
N ALA A 85 23.87 24.31 -34.42
CA ALA A 85 23.56 25.49 -33.62
C ALA A 85 22.97 25.08 -32.27
N ALA A 86 23.61 25.53 -31.19
CA ALA A 86 23.10 25.39 -29.84
C ALA A 86 21.81 26.19 -29.69
N ALA A 87 20.74 25.54 -29.26
CA ALA A 87 19.56 26.23 -28.75
C ALA A 87 19.96 27.00 -27.46
N PRO A 88 19.44 28.22 -27.25
CA PRO A 88 19.80 29.01 -26.09
C PRO A 88 19.37 28.29 -24.82
N GLU A 89 20.35 28.11 -23.93
CA GLU A 89 20.16 27.65 -22.57
C GLU A 89 19.22 28.63 -21.86
N VAL A 90 17.97 28.22 -21.64
CA VAL A 90 17.00 29.02 -20.89
C VAL A 90 17.47 29.02 -19.44
N ALA A 91 18.09 30.13 -19.02
CA ALA A 91 18.49 30.35 -17.65
C ALA A 91 17.26 30.16 -16.74
N VAL A 92 17.31 29.11 -15.91
CA VAL A 92 16.33 28.90 -14.84
C VAL A 92 16.50 30.07 -13.88
N PRO A 93 15.46 30.91 -13.66
CA PRO A 93 15.59 32.06 -12.78
C PRO A 93 15.97 31.57 -11.38
N SER A 94 17.06 32.12 -10.84
CA SER A 94 17.47 31.96 -9.46
C SER A 94 16.34 32.49 -8.56
N VAL A 95 15.51 31.59 -8.04
CA VAL A 95 14.48 31.92 -7.06
C VAL A 95 15.22 32.35 -5.79
N ALA A 96 15.04 33.60 -5.37
CA ALA A 96 15.59 34.09 -4.12
C ALA A 96 15.08 33.20 -2.96
N PRO A 97 15.95 32.82 -2.00
CA PRO A 97 15.53 32.01 -0.86
C PRO A 97 14.38 32.71 -0.15
N VAL A 98 13.30 31.96 0.09
CA VAL A 98 12.16 32.40 0.89
C VAL A 98 12.71 32.90 2.22
N PRO A 99 12.33 34.10 2.70
CA PRO A 99 12.71 34.54 4.04
C PRO A 99 12.32 33.42 5.01
N VAL A 100 13.30 32.86 5.71
CA VAL A 100 13.04 31.89 6.76
C VAL A 100 12.26 32.66 7.81
N GLU A 101 10.92 32.47 7.87
CA GLU A 101 10.14 32.91 9.02
C GLU A 101 10.88 32.36 10.24
N GLU A 102 11.21 33.24 11.20
CA GLU A 102 11.82 32.83 12.46
C GLU A 102 10.97 31.68 12.99
N ILE A 103 11.60 30.51 13.11
CA ILE A 103 11.00 29.37 13.77
C ILE A 103 10.78 29.87 15.19
N GLU A 104 9.54 30.23 15.53
CA GLU A 104 9.18 30.66 16.87
C GLU A 104 9.80 29.65 17.84
N GLU A 105 10.80 30.09 18.62
CA GLU A 105 11.41 29.25 19.63
C GLU A 105 10.29 28.92 20.62
N GLU A 106 9.75 27.70 20.51
CA GLU A 106 8.74 27.22 21.44
C GLU A 106 9.37 27.29 22.83
N GLY A 107 8.79 28.11 23.72
CA GLY A 107 9.20 28.18 25.12
C GLY A 107 9.19 26.78 25.76
N ALA A 108 9.85 26.65 26.91
CA ALA A 108 10.02 25.37 27.60
C ALA A 108 8.70 24.57 27.65
N THR A 109 8.68 23.41 26.98
CA THR A 109 7.50 22.54 26.89
C THR A 109 7.45 21.61 28.10
N LEU A 110 6.27 21.38 28.66
CA LEU A 110 6.10 20.49 29.81
C LEU A 110 6.10 19.02 29.37
N LEU A 111 5.55 18.75 28.18
CA LEU A 111 5.50 17.42 27.60
C LEU A 111 6.54 17.27 26.47
N PRO A 112 7.06 16.05 26.24
CA PRO A 112 7.96 15.77 25.12
C PRO A 112 7.26 16.04 23.78
N ARG A 113 8.03 16.44 22.77
CA ARG A 113 7.53 16.65 21.40
C ARG A 113 7.98 15.52 20.48
N VAL A 114 7.08 15.09 19.61
CA VAL A 114 7.38 14.12 18.55
C VAL A 114 8.28 14.78 17.50
N PRO A 115 9.47 14.22 17.22
CA PRO A 115 10.46 14.87 16.36
C PRO A 115 10.00 14.90 14.90
N ASN A 116 10.40 15.96 14.20
CA ASN A 116 10.38 15.99 12.74
C ASN A 116 11.57 15.21 12.15
N HIS A 117 11.63 15.08 10.83
CA HIS A 117 12.65 14.32 10.13
C HIS A 117 14.10 14.72 10.46
N LEU A 118 14.41 16.00 10.71
CA LEU A 118 15.78 16.43 11.07
C LEU A 118 16.16 16.14 12.53
N GLN A 119 15.17 15.99 13.40
CA GLN A 119 15.37 15.71 14.82
C GLN A 119 15.40 14.20 15.12
N VAL A 120 15.07 13.35 14.14
CA VAL A 120 15.14 11.90 14.29
C VAL A 120 16.59 11.48 14.40
N GLN A 121 16.94 10.86 15.52
CA GLN A 121 18.23 10.20 15.64
C GLN A 121 18.19 8.94 14.77
N PRO A 122 19.20 8.67 13.92
CA PRO A 122 19.24 7.45 13.15
C PRO A 122 19.23 6.27 14.13
N ALA A 123 18.10 5.56 14.22
CA ALA A 123 18.08 4.29 14.91
C ALA A 123 19.03 3.34 14.18
N LYS A 124 19.62 2.37 14.89
CA LYS A 124 20.55 1.37 14.33
C LYS A 124 20.02 0.64 13.07
N TRP A 125 18.71 0.71 12.83
CA TRP A 125 17.99 0.01 11.77
C TRP A 125 17.41 0.95 10.70
N PHE A 126 17.68 2.26 10.77
CA PHE A 126 17.07 3.26 9.91
C PHE A 126 18.14 3.92 9.03
N TYR A 127 18.15 3.58 7.74
CA TYR A 127 19.00 4.26 6.76
C TYR A 127 18.35 5.60 6.40
N LEU A 128 19.11 6.68 6.60
CA LEU A 128 18.78 8.01 6.10
C LEU A 128 19.65 8.27 4.88
N PRO A 129 19.05 8.36 3.67
CA PRO A 129 19.76 8.83 2.48
C PRO A 129 20.46 10.18 2.74
N GLU A 130 21.57 10.48 2.07
CA GLU A 130 22.30 11.74 2.30
C GLU A 130 21.42 12.97 2.00
N ASP A 131 20.63 12.91 0.93
CA ASP A 131 19.68 13.94 0.53
C ASP A 131 18.54 14.14 1.54
N PHE A 132 18.34 13.22 2.49
CA PHE A 132 17.40 13.40 3.59
C PHE A 132 17.81 14.52 4.55
N ARG A 133 19.12 14.69 4.79
CA ARG A 133 19.61 15.75 5.70
C ARG A 133 19.48 17.14 5.10
N GLU A 134 19.32 17.20 3.78
CA GLU A 134 19.14 18.42 3.01
C GLU A 134 17.66 18.80 2.87
N LEU A 135 16.73 17.97 3.38
CA LEU A 135 15.32 18.28 3.34
C LEU A 135 15.02 19.49 4.25
N PRO A 136 14.35 20.53 3.72
CA PRO A 136 14.02 21.70 4.53
C PRO A 136 12.94 21.35 5.56
N LEU A 137 13.02 21.98 6.74
CA LEU A 137 11.89 22.00 7.65
C LEU A 137 10.76 22.80 7.02
N LEU A 138 9.56 22.23 7.04
CA LEU A 138 8.37 22.95 6.63
C LEU A 138 7.86 23.81 7.81
N PRO A 139 7.61 25.11 7.60
CA PRO A 139 7.09 26.00 8.62
C PRO A 139 5.69 25.57 9.06
N LYS A 140 5.32 26.01 10.26
CA LYS A 140 4.00 25.78 10.87
C LYS A 140 2.86 26.16 9.93
N SER A 141 2.99 27.28 9.23
CA SER A 141 2.00 27.81 8.27
C SER A 141 1.68 26.83 7.14
N ILE A 142 2.64 25.99 6.74
CA ILE A 142 2.43 24.90 5.76
C ILE A 142 1.73 23.71 6.41
N TRP A 143 2.16 23.30 7.61
CA TRP A 143 1.53 22.16 8.28
C TRP A 143 0.10 22.43 8.75
N ASP A 144 -0.23 23.66 9.11
CA ASP A 144 -1.60 24.06 9.43
C ASP A 144 -2.55 23.83 8.24
N LYS A 145 -2.06 23.88 6.99
CA LYS A 145 -2.87 23.53 5.81
C LYS A 145 -3.23 22.05 5.73
N SER A 146 -2.50 21.18 6.44
CA SER A 146 -2.88 19.76 6.51
C SER A 146 -4.04 19.48 7.47
N LEU A 147 -4.38 20.43 8.35
CA LEU A 147 -5.35 20.23 9.41
C LEU A 147 -6.73 20.80 9.02
N ASP A 148 -7.43 20.15 8.10
CA ASP A 148 -8.75 20.62 7.59
C ASP A 148 -9.87 20.69 8.65
N MET A 149 -9.63 20.14 9.84
CA MET A 149 -10.56 20.08 10.97
C MET A 149 -9.89 20.42 12.29
N ASP A 150 -8.99 21.39 12.27
CA ASP A 150 -8.17 21.74 13.43
C ASP A 150 -8.94 22.31 14.64
N GLN A 151 -10.16 22.78 14.39
CA GLN A 151 -11.10 23.26 15.41
C GLN A 151 -11.73 22.13 16.24
N LEU A 152 -11.65 20.87 15.79
CA LEU A 152 -12.19 19.75 16.53
C LEU A 152 -11.21 19.30 17.62
N ASP A 153 -11.78 18.81 18.72
CA ASP A 153 -11.03 18.09 19.75
C ASP A 153 -11.03 16.60 19.45
N PHE A 154 -9.89 15.98 19.74
CA PHE A 154 -9.67 14.55 19.49
C PHE A 154 -9.28 13.86 20.80
N PRO A 155 -10.23 13.68 21.75
CA PRO A 155 -9.95 13.13 23.07
C PRO A 155 -9.33 11.73 23.01
N LEU A 156 -9.70 10.90 22.03
CA LEU A 156 -9.05 9.60 21.82
C LEU A 156 -7.56 9.72 21.47
N MET A 157 -7.16 10.73 20.68
CA MET A 157 -5.73 10.97 20.41
C MET A 157 -5.01 11.43 21.68
N GLN A 158 -5.64 12.33 22.45
CA GLN A 158 -5.10 12.79 23.74
C GLN A 158 -4.94 11.62 24.72
N ALA A 159 -5.92 10.71 24.80
CA ALA A 159 -5.82 9.50 25.61
C ALA A 159 -4.68 8.58 25.17
N ILE A 160 -4.49 8.37 23.87
CA ILE A 160 -3.35 7.59 23.33
C ILE A 160 -2.01 8.22 23.76
N LEU A 161 -1.87 9.54 23.60
CA LEU A 161 -0.64 10.26 23.97
C LEU A 161 -0.40 10.21 25.49
N LEU A 162 -1.44 10.32 26.32
CA LEU A 162 -1.32 10.20 27.77
C LEU A 162 -0.88 8.79 28.20
N ARG A 163 -1.35 7.75 27.50
CA ARG A 163 -0.91 6.37 27.73
C ARG A 163 0.55 6.16 27.32
N LEU A 164 1.00 6.77 26.22
CA LEU A 164 2.41 6.77 25.84
C LEU A 164 3.29 7.45 26.90
N LEU A 165 2.84 8.57 27.47
CA LEU A 165 3.52 9.24 28.59
C LEU A 165 3.59 8.36 29.85
N ARG A 166 2.63 7.46 30.05
CA ARG A 166 2.57 6.47 31.13
C ARG A 166 3.33 5.17 30.81
N ASN A 167 4.10 5.13 29.73
CA ASN A 167 4.85 3.96 29.27
C ASN A 167 3.97 2.73 28.98
N GLU A 168 2.71 2.95 28.61
CA GLU A 168 1.79 1.86 28.28
C GLU A 168 2.02 1.31 26.87
N THR A 169 1.36 0.20 26.56
CA THR A 169 1.38 -0.39 25.22
C THR A 169 0.32 0.26 24.33
N ILE A 170 0.69 0.66 23.11
CA ILE A 170 -0.19 1.17 22.06
C ILE A 170 0.00 0.33 20.78
N ARG A 171 -1.10 -0.08 20.17
CA ARG A 171 -1.18 -0.87 18.94
C ARG A 171 -1.77 0.00 17.84
N ILE A 172 -0.96 0.22 16.80
CA ILE A 172 -1.31 1.02 15.64
C ILE A 172 -1.51 0.07 14.47
N GLN A 173 -2.63 0.21 13.77
CA GLN A 173 -2.90 -0.54 12.54
C GLN A 173 -3.08 0.43 11.37
N VAL A 174 -2.46 0.13 10.23
CA VAL A 174 -2.48 1.02 9.08
C VAL A 174 -2.93 0.31 7.83
N TYR A 175 -3.97 0.84 7.20
CA TYR A 175 -4.48 0.39 5.93
C TYR A 175 -4.29 1.47 4.87
N GLY A 176 -3.98 1.03 3.66
CA GLY A 176 -3.84 1.94 2.56
C GLY A 176 -3.27 1.31 1.30
N GLY A 177 -2.99 2.18 0.35
CA GLY A 177 -2.52 1.83 -0.98
C GLY A 177 -1.02 1.54 -1.09
N SER A 178 -0.50 1.74 -2.31
CA SER A 178 0.94 1.60 -2.59
C SER A 178 1.78 2.68 -1.88
N MET A 179 1.28 3.91 -1.77
CA MET A 179 1.97 4.96 -1.03
C MET A 179 2.11 4.57 0.44
N THR A 180 1.02 4.18 1.09
CA THR A 180 1.07 3.73 2.49
C THR A 180 2.00 2.54 2.67
N PHE A 181 2.01 1.59 1.73
CA PHE A 181 2.93 0.44 1.73
C PHE A 181 4.42 0.81 1.67
N GLY A 182 4.75 1.99 1.12
CA GLY A 182 6.13 2.45 0.92
C GLY A 182 6.66 2.22 -0.51
N GLU A 183 5.80 1.99 -1.51
CA GLU A 183 6.28 1.99 -2.90
C GLU A 183 6.92 3.34 -3.21
N GLY A 184 8.12 3.33 -3.79
CA GLY A 184 8.90 4.55 -4.10
C GLY A 184 9.74 5.11 -2.95
N CYS A 185 9.54 4.68 -1.69
CA CYS A 185 10.31 5.19 -0.56
C CYS A 185 11.79 4.83 -0.64
N CYS A 186 12.15 3.72 -1.29
CA CYS A 186 13.54 3.45 -1.61
C CYS A 186 13.68 2.68 -2.91
N THR A 187 14.28 3.32 -3.91
CA THR A 187 14.53 2.73 -5.23
C THR A 187 15.93 2.14 -5.37
N SER A 188 16.86 2.47 -4.46
CA SER A 188 18.29 2.14 -4.58
C SER A 188 18.94 1.61 -3.31
N CYS A 189 18.22 1.48 -2.20
CA CYS A 189 18.78 0.97 -0.93
C CYS A 189 18.33 -0.45 -0.62
N LEU A 190 19.06 -1.09 0.29
CA LEU A 190 18.85 -2.45 0.77
C LEU A 190 17.64 -2.59 1.73
N MET A 191 16.95 -1.49 2.07
CA MET A 191 15.81 -1.53 2.97
C MET A 191 14.58 -2.11 2.28
N ARG A 192 13.72 -2.81 3.04
CA ARG A 192 12.42 -3.19 2.51
C ARG A 192 11.58 -1.92 2.39
N GLN A 193 10.74 -1.83 1.36
CA GLN A 193 9.83 -0.70 1.15
C GLN A 193 8.97 -0.39 2.40
N ARG A 194 8.58 -1.42 3.17
CA ARG A 194 7.84 -1.24 4.42
C ARG A 194 8.66 -0.55 5.52
N ASP A 195 9.99 -0.63 5.48
CA ASP A 195 10.85 -0.08 6.52
C ASP A 195 11.02 1.44 6.35
N CYS A 196 10.94 1.95 5.11
CA CYS A 196 10.95 3.39 4.81
C CYS A 196 9.59 4.04 4.63
N SER A 197 8.50 3.27 4.74
CA SER A 197 7.15 3.80 4.58
C SER A 197 6.82 4.81 5.69
N TRP A 198 5.96 5.78 5.37
CA TRP A 198 5.59 6.84 6.32
C TRP A 198 5.02 6.28 7.64
N PRO A 199 4.22 5.18 7.68
CA PRO A 199 3.75 4.62 8.94
C PRO A 199 4.88 4.15 9.84
N THR A 200 5.90 3.52 9.26
CA THR A 200 7.08 3.05 9.99
C THR A 200 7.87 4.22 10.55
N GLN A 201 7.99 5.31 9.77
CA GLN A 201 8.63 6.55 10.23
C GLN A 201 7.88 7.21 11.40
N VAL A 202 6.54 7.24 11.35
CA VAL A 202 5.71 7.73 12.47
C VAL A 202 5.98 6.93 13.73
N VAL A 203 5.97 5.60 13.65
CA VAL A 203 6.22 4.74 14.83
C VAL A 203 7.64 4.88 15.36
N ALA A 204 8.64 5.04 14.48
CA ALA A 204 10.01 5.30 14.92
C ALA A 204 10.12 6.58 15.75
N ARG A 205 9.46 7.65 15.32
CA ARG A 205 9.44 8.95 16.03
C ARG A 205 8.70 8.86 17.36
N LEU A 206 7.57 8.17 17.40
CA LEU A 206 6.85 7.93 18.65
C LEU A 206 7.70 7.14 19.65
N ARG A 207 8.42 6.10 19.20
CA ARG A 207 9.34 5.33 20.06
C ARG A 207 10.51 6.17 20.56
N GLN A 208 11.05 7.07 19.74
CA GLN A 208 12.08 8.02 20.18
C GLN A 208 11.55 8.99 21.26
N THR A 209 10.29 9.41 21.12
CA THR A 209 9.65 10.38 22.03
C THR A 209 9.23 9.74 23.35
N PHE A 210 8.74 8.50 23.30
CA PHE A 210 8.20 7.75 24.42
C PHE A 210 8.97 6.44 24.61
N PRO A 211 10.25 6.49 25.03
CA PRO A 211 11.14 5.33 25.04
C PRO A 211 10.74 4.23 26.02
N GLY A 212 9.91 4.53 27.03
CA GLY A 212 9.38 3.51 27.94
C GLY A 212 8.09 2.84 27.46
N ALA A 213 7.40 3.42 26.46
CA ALA A 213 6.18 2.85 25.91
C ALA A 213 6.47 1.73 24.91
N THR A 214 5.56 0.74 24.83
CA THR A 214 5.62 -0.29 23.79
C THR A 214 4.68 0.07 22.65
N ILE A 215 5.24 0.38 21.48
CA ILE A 215 4.43 0.75 20.31
C ILE A 215 4.52 -0.35 19.26
N ALA A 216 3.42 -1.04 19.00
CA ALA A 216 3.31 -2.08 17.96
C ALA A 216 2.68 -1.51 16.69
N LEU A 217 3.28 -1.80 15.54
CA LEU A 217 2.74 -1.43 14.22
C LEU A 217 2.29 -2.68 13.47
N ASP A 218 1.02 -2.73 13.09
CA ASP A 218 0.47 -3.69 12.15
C ASP A 218 0.22 -3.01 10.79
N HIS A 219 1.18 -3.18 9.88
CA HIS A 219 1.19 -2.52 8.58
C HIS A 219 0.48 -3.36 7.51
N ARG A 220 -0.82 -3.12 7.33
CA ARG A 220 -1.72 -3.89 6.45
C ARG A 220 -1.85 -3.34 5.02
N ALA A 221 -1.29 -2.17 4.72
CA ALA A 221 -1.33 -1.59 3.37
C ALA A 221 -0.88 -2.55 2.25
N ARG A 222 -1.45 -2.35 1.05
CA ARG A 222 -1.16 -3.14 -0.15
C ARG A 222 -1.17 -2.25 -1.40
N GLY A 223 -0.15 -2.41 -2.23
CA GLY A 223 -0.10 -1.75 -3.54
C GLY A 223 -1.28 -2.14 -4.43
N GLY A 224 -1.90 -1.13 -5.05
CA GLY A 224 -3.07 -1.34 -5.92
C GLY A 224 -4.36 -1.69 -5.18
N CYS A 225 -4.39 -1.63 -3.85
CA CYS A 225 -5.55 -1.99 -3.03
C CYS A 225 -6.32 -0.72 -2.64
N ASP A 226 -7.61 -0.70 -2.91
CA ASP A 226 -8.52 0.36 -2.50
C ASP A 226 -9.28 0.02 -1.21
N LEU A 227 -10.26 0.85 -0.86
CA LEU A 227 -11.13 0.62 0.31
C LEU A 227 -11.87 -0.73 0.19
N GLU A 228 -12.42 -1.05 -0.99
CA GLU A 228 -13.17 -2.31 -1.21
C GLU A 228 -12.24 -3.53 -1.09
N CYS A 229 -11.00 -3.42 -1.54
CA CYS A 229 -9.95 -4.43 -1.40
C CYS A 229 -9.53 -4.68 0.05
N SER A 230 -9.52 -3.64 0.89
CA SER A 230 -8.98 -3.73 2.26
C SER A 230 -10.03 -4.05 3.31
N LEU A 231 -11.28 -3.67 3.08
CA LEU A 231 -12.36 -3.86 4.04
C LEU A 231 -12.54 -5.33 4.49
N PRO A 232 -12.47 -6.35 3.60
CA PRO A 232 -12.48 -7.74 4.04
C PRO A 232 -11.28 -8.10 4.94
N GLU A 233 -10.07 -7.66 4.58
CA GLU A 233 -8.87 -7.87 5.41
C GLU A 233 -9.01 -7.23 6.78
N MET A 234 -9.61 -6.05 6.83
CA MET A 234 -9.91 -5.35 8.06
C MET A 234 -10.87 -6.13 8.95
N VAL A 235 -12.01 -6.58 8.40
CA VAL A 235 -12.95 -7.43 9.14
C VAL A 235 -12.28 -8.69 9.68
N MET A 236 -11.48 -9.37 8.85
CA MET A 236 -10.76 -10.58 9.26
C MET A 236 -9.80 -10.29 10.41
N THR A 237 -9.02 -9.20 10.29
CA THR A 237 -8.04 -8.85 11.32
C THR A 237 -8.72 -8.41 12.62
N LEU A 238 -9.81 -7.64 12.54
CA LEU A 238 -10.57 -7.18 13.71
C LEU A 238 -11.28 -8.34 14.41
N SER A 239 -11.94 -9.22 13.66
CA SER A 239 -12.65 -10.38 14.22
C SER A 239 -11.70 -11.43 14.83
N GLY A 240 -10.52 -11.62 14.22
CA GLY A 240 -9.49 -12.55 14.69
C GLY A 240 -8.55 -11.98 15.75
N SER A 241 -8.57 -10.67 16.01
CA SER A 241 -7.70 -10.07 17.03
C SER A 241 -8.14 -10.49 18.44
N GLU A 242 -7.17 -10.72 19.32
CA GLU A 242 -7.43 -10.94 20.75
C GLU A 242 -7.35 -9.66 21.58
N THR A 243 -6.78 -8.60 21.00
CA THR A 243 -6.55 -7.34 21.67
C THR A 243 -7.09 -6.19 20.82
N ALA A 244 -7.54 -5.12 21.46
CA ALA A 244 -8.00 -3.94 20.74
C ALA A 244 -6.82 -3.22 20.07
N PHE A 245 -7.12 -2.45 19.02
CA PHE A 245 -6.19 -1.50 18.44
C PHE A 245 -6.47 -0.12 19.01
N ASP A 246 -5.44 0.68 19.24
CA ASP A 246 -5.62 2.01 19.80
C ASP A 246 -5.81 3.06 18.71
N TRP A 247 -5.09 2.87 17.61
CA TRP A 247 -5.08 3.81 16.50
C TRP A 247 -5.15 3.06 15.17
N LEU A 248 -6.14 3.38 14.35
CA LEU A 248 -6.27 2.91 12.99
C LEU A 248 -6.07 4.08 12.02
N MET A 249 -5.13 3.96 11.07
CA MET A 249 -4.89 4.97 10.04
C MET A 249 -5.34 4.45 8.67
N LEU A 250 -6.05 5.29 7.91
CA LEU A 250 -6.60 4.99 6.59
C LEU A 250 -6.02 5.93 5.53
N ASP A 251 -5.30 5.39 4.54
CA ASP A 251 -4.69 6.15 3.43
C ASP A 251 -4.97 5.47 2.08
N PHE A 252 -6.15 5.74 1.52
CA PHE A 252 -6.64 5.14 0.27
C PHE A 252 -6.85 6.13 -0.86
N SER A 253 -6.37 7.36 -0.66
CA SER A 253 -6.66 8.50 -1.53
C SER A 253 -6.06 8.38 -2.93
N GLN A 254 -5.36 7.29 -3.26
CA GLN A 254 -4.81 7.04 -4.60
C GLN A 254 -5.41 5.82 -5.28
N ASN A 255 -5.98 4.91 -4.50
CA ASN A 255 -6.43 3.63 -5.02
C ASN A 255 -7.96 3.57 -5.17
N GLY A 256 -8.72 4.40 -4.45
CA GLY A 256 -10.18 4.39 -4.50
C GLY A 256 -10.82 5.25 -5.60
N MET A 257 -12.03 4.87 -6.02
CA MET A 257 -12.93 5.74 -6.81
C MET A 257 -13.67 6.80 -5.96
N GLY A 258 -13.22 7.04 -4.72
CA GLY A 258 -13.77 8.07 -3.85
C GLY A 258 -15.26 7.91 -3.53
N ARG A 259 -15.81 6.69 -3.51
CA ARG A 259 -17.23 6.49 -3.17
C ARG A 259 -17.46 6.80 -1.69
N LYS A 260 -18.34 7.78 -1.42
CA LYS A 260 -18.77 8.18 -0.07
C LYS A 260 -19.23 7.02 0.79
N THR A 261 -19.94 6.07 0.19
CA THR A 261 -20.49 4.89 0.86
C THR A 261 -19.38 3.98 1.40
N THR A 262 -18.33 3.72 0.63
CA THR A 262 -17.28 2.76 1.02
C THR A 262 -16.44 3.24 2.20
N ILE A 263 -16.04 4.52 2.21
CA ILE A 263 -15.26 5.06 3.35
C ILE A 263 -16.09 5.10 4.64
N GLU A 264 -17.38 5.47 4.54
CA GLU A 264 -18.28 5.41 5.70
C GLU A 264 -18.41 3.99 6.24
N GLU A 265 -18.58 2.99 5.38
CA GLU A 265 -18.73 1.61 5.84
C GLU A 265 -17.47 1.07 6.48
N ILE A 266 -16.28 1.45 6.00
CA ILE A 266 -15.03 1.13 6.69
C ILE A 266 -15.02 1.71 8.11
N VAL A 267 -15.37 2.98 8.28
CA VAL A 267 -15.42 3.62 9.60
C VAL A 267 -16.45 2.93 10.50
N ARG A 268 -17.63 2.63 9.97
CA ARG A 268 -18.69 1.92 10.70
C ARG A 268 -18.24 0.53 11.13
N VAL A 269 -17.62 -0.24 10.24
CA VAL A 269 -17.07 -1.57 10.57
C VAL A 269 -15.96 -1.44 11.62
N CYS A 270 -15.07 -0.45 11.51
CA CYS A 270 -14.07 -0.19 12.54
C CYS A 270 -14.73 0.02 13.90
N HIS A 271 -15.62 1.01 14.01
CA HIS A 271 -16.29 1.31 15.27
C HIS A 271 -17.14 0.14 15.76
N PHE A 272 -17.77 -0.61 14.85
CA PHE A 272 -18.53 -1.81 15.15
C PHE A 272 -17.73 -2.80 16.03
N PHE A 273 -16.50 -3.10 15.64
CA PHE A 273 -15.59 -3.96 16.44
C PHE A 273 -14.85 -3.19 17.54
N LEU A 274 -14.60 -1.90 17.33
CA LEU A 274 -13.68 -1.08 18.10
C LEU A 274 -14.27 0.32 18.38
N PRO A 275 -15.28 0.45 19.26
CA PRO A 275 -16.01 1.70 19.48
C PRO A 275 -15.15 2.84 20.05
N LYS A 276 -13.99 2.52 20.62
CA LYS A 276 -13.10 3.46 21.33
C LYS A 276 -11.72 3.58 20.67
N THR A 277 -11.58 3.10 19.43
CA THR A 277 -10.33 3.24 18.66
C THR A 277 -10.33 4.56 17.91
N LEU A 278 -9.19 5.25 17.91
CA LEU A 278 -9.02 6.42 17.07
C LEU A 278 -8.90 5.99 15.60
N VAL A 279 -9.86 6.37 14.76
CA VAL A 279 -9.73 6.24 13.30
C VAL A 279 -9.26 7.57 12.71
N MET A 280 -8.10 7.58 12.06
CA MET A 280 -7.56 8.75 11.35
C MET A 280 -7.61 8.51 9.85
N VAL A 281 -8.11 9.50 9.12
CA VAL A 281 -8.17 9.47 7.65
C VAL A 281 -7.09 10.40 7.09
N ILE A 282 -6.28 9.88 6.18
CA ILE A 282 -5.24 10.63 5.48
C ILE A 282 -5.66 10.78 4.02
N PHE A 283 -5.49 11.99 3.50
CA PHE A 283 -5.75 12.30 2.11
C PHE A 283 -4.52 12.87 1.43
N ASN A 284 -4.25 12.35 0.23
CA ASN A 284 -3.28 12.86 -0.71
C ASN A 284 -3.71 12.60 -2.16
N ARG A 285 -3.25 13.45 -3.08
CA ARG A 285 -3.45 13.30 -4.52
C ARG A 285 -2.19 12.78 -5.22
N ASP A 286 -2.39 12.28 -6.44
CA ASP A 286 -1.29 12.05 -7.38
C ASP A 286 -0.79 13.43 -7.81
N MET A 287 0.38 13.81 -7.33
CA MET A 287 0.98 15.10 -7.67
C MET A 287 1.53 15.12 -9.10
N VAL A 288 1.64 13.98 -9.79
CA VAL A 288 2.02 13.94 -11.21
C VAL A 288 0.97 14.64 -12.08
N ASN A 289 -0.32 14.55 -11.71
CA ASN A 289 -1.38 15.27 -12.42
C ASN A 289 -1.71 16.60 -11.73
N LYS A 290 -0.93 17.63 -12.09
CA LYS A 290 -0.98 18.97 -11.46
C LYS A 290 -2.36 19.62 -11.45
N ALA A 291 -3.18 19.36 -12.47
CA ALA A 291 -4.49 19.99 -12.61
C ALA A 291 -5.51 19.54 -11.56
N GLY A 292 -5.25 18.43 -10.85
CA GLY A 292 -6.30 17.70 -10.16
C GLY A 292 -7.38 17.23 -11.13
N ASN A 293 -8.18 16.27 -10.74
CA ASN A 293 -9.35 15.91 -11.51
C ASN A 293 -10.61 15.92 -10.64
N TYR A 294 -11.77 15.92 -11.28
CA TYR A 294 -13.06 15.88 -10.59
C TYR A 294 -13.17 14.71 -9.59
N ARG A 295 -12.52 13.57 -9.90
CA ARG A 295 -12.50 12.39 -9.02
C ARG A 295 -11.71 12.67 -7.73
N ASP A 296 -10.58 13.36 -7.79
CA ASP A 296 -9.78 13.71 -6.61
C ASP A 296 -10.57 14.63 -5.68
N LYS A 297 -11.21 15.66 -6.25
CA LYS A 297 -12.09 16.57 -5.49
C LYS A 297 -13.25 15.82 -4.83
N ASN A 298 -13.95 14.96 -5.58
CA ASN A 298 -15.07 14.19 -5.03
C ASN A 298 -14.62 13.25 -3.90
N MET A 299 -13.46 12.62 -4.05
CA MET A 299 -12.89 11.77 -3.01
C MET A 299 -12.53 12.55 -1.75
N TYR A 300 -11.87 13.70 -1.91
CA TYR A 300 -11.58 14.64 -0.82
C TYR A 300 -12.85 15.04 -0.08
N ASP A 301 -13.86 15.54 -0.80
CA ASP A 301 -15.14 15.99 -0.24
C ASP A 301 -15.83 14.85 0.52
N ASN A 302 -15.77 13.62 0.00
CA ASN A 302 -16.35 12.45 0.64
C ASN A 302 -15.59 12.04 1.91
N TYR A 303 -14.26 12.05 1.90
CA TYR A 303 -13.45 11.71 3.07
C TYR A 303 -13.64 12.75 4.17
N ARG A 304 -13.64 14.04 3.80
CA ARG A 304 -13.91 15.14 4.72
C ARG A 304 -15.30 15.03 5.32
N ALA A 305 -16.34 14.79 4.52
CA ALA A 305 -17.72 14.67 5.00
C ALA A 305 -17.90 13.51 6.00
N VAL A 306 -17.32 12.34 5.71
CA VAL A 306 -17.32 11.20 6.65
C VAL A 306 -16.57 11.55 7.91
N SER A 307 -15.37 12.11 7.78
CA SER A 307 -14.53 12.44 8.94
C SER A 307 -15.18 13.49 9.84
N GLN A 308 -15.86 14.48 9.26
CA GLN A 308 -16.68 15.45 10.01
C GLN A 308 -17.83 14.77 10.75
N HIS A 309 -18.59 13.92 10.06
CA HIS A 309 -19.75 13.23 10.64
C HIS A 309 -19.37 12.35 11.83
N TYR A 310 -18.23 11.65 11.75
CA TYR A 310 -17.74 10.75 12.79
C TYR A 310 -16.68 11.40 13.71
N THR A 311 -16.42 12.71 13.61
CA THR A 311 -15.41 13.45 14.39
C THR A 311 -14.01 12.81 14.34
N LEU A 312 -13.59 12.36 13.16
CA LEU A 312 -12.31 11.69 12.93
C LEU A 312 -11.21 12.72 12.61
N PRO A 313 -9.95 12.55 13.06
CA PRO A 313 -8.86 13.33 12.51
C PRO A 313 -8.74 13.11 11.00
N PHE A 314 -8.69 14.20 10.25
CA PHE A 314 -8.51 14.19 8.80
C PHE A 314 -7.30 15.04 8.44
N LEU A 315 -6.27 14.39 7.90
CA LEU A 315 -5.01 15.04 7.53
C LEU A 315 -4.89 15.12 6.00
N ASN A 316 -4.79 16.34 5.50
CA ASN A 316 -4.72 16.65 4.07
C ASN A 316 -3.29 16.98 3.66
N TYR A 317 -2.55 15.93 3.31
CA TYR A 317 -1.16 16.06 2.90
C TYR A 317 -1.04 16.87 1.60
N GLU A 318 -2.00 16.73 0.68
CA GLU A 318 -2.00 17.51 -0.57
C GLU A 318 -1.99 19.02 -0.30
N ALA A 319 -2.85 19.51 0.59
CA ALA A 319 -2.94 20.94 0.89
C ALA A 319 -1.63 21.50 1.46
N ALA A 320 -0.97 20.76 2.36
CA ALA A 320 0.36 21.15 2.86
C ALA A 320 1.39 21.20 1.73
N MET A 321 1.43 20.20 0.86
CA MET A 321 2.43 20.15 -0.22
C MET A 321 2.17 21.22 -1.30
N GLN A 322 0.90 21.51 -1.61
CA GLN A 322 0.54 22.64 -2.47
C GLN A 322 0.99 23.97 -1.87
N SER A 323 0.81 24.14 -0.55
CA SER A 323 1.28 25.34 0.16
C SER A 323 2.80 25.45 0.13
N PHE A 324 3.53 24.35 0.28
CA PHE A 324 4.99 24.31 0.15
C PHE A 324 5.45 24.74 -1.23
N VAL A 325 4.85 24.18 -2.28
CA VAL A 325 5.19 24.53 -3.68
C VAL A 325 4.83 25.99 -3.98
N ALA A 326 3.67 26.48 -3.51
CA ALA A 326 3.25 27.87 -3.67
C ALA A 326 4.20 28.85 -2.97
N ALA A 327 4.82 28.43 -1.86
CA ALA A 327 5.85 29.18 -1.17
C ALA A 327 7.24 29.09 -1.85
N GLY A 328 7.38 28.45 -3.02
CA GLY A 328 8.66 28.31 -3.73
C GLY A 328 9.41 27.01 -3.44
N GLY A 329 8.79 26.08 -2.70
CA GLY A 329 9.34 24.75 -2.43
C GLY A 329 9.48 23.89 -3.68
N ASN A 330 10.49 23.02 -3.70
CA ASN A 330 10.77 22.14 -4.84
C ASN A 330 9.97 20.83 -4.75
N GLU A 331 8.90 20.72 -5.54
CA GLU A 331 8.06 19.52 -5.67
C GLU A 331 8.87 18.26 -6.04
N THR A 332 9.94 18.41 -6.83
CA THR A 332 10.75 17.29 -7.32
C THR A 332 11.53 16.58 -6.21
N LEU A 333 11.68 17.21 -5.04
CA LEU A 333 12.21 16.55 -3.86
C LEU A 333 11.32 15.38 -3.47
N MET A 334 10.01 15.51 -3.63
CA MET A 334 8.99 14.63 -3.07
C MET A 334 8.41 13.66 -4.09
N TRP A 335 8.27 14.10 -5.35
CA TRP A 335 7.79 13.25 -6.45
C TRP A 335 8.74 13.30 -7.65
N SER A 336 8.75 12.20 -8.40
CA SER A 336 9.35 12.18 -9.73
C SER A 336 8.28 12.46 -10.76
N SER A 337 8.59 13.26 -11.80
CA SER A 337 7.68 13.47 -12.94
C SER A 337 7.30 12.18 -13.66
N LYS A 338 8.05 11.09 -13.43
CA LYS A 338 7.84 9.77 -14.05
C LYS A 338 7.14 8.76 -13.13
N SER A 339 6.94 9.08 -11.86
CA SER A 339 6.40 8.13 -10.87
C SER A 339 5.26 8.73 -10.08
N ARG A 340 4.13 8.01 -10.04
CA ARG A 340 3.00 8.32 -9.16
C ARG A 340 3.31 8.05 -7.69
N HIS A 341 4.37 7.29 -7.41
CA HIS A 341 4.77 6.95 -6.05
C HIS A 341 5.75 7.99 -5.49
N PRO A 342 5.54 8.44 -4.24
CA PRO A 342 6.40 9.40 -3.57
C PRO A 342 7.82 8.85 -3.37
N LYS A 343 8.80 9.76 -3.33
CA LYS A 343 10.17 9.47 -2.90
C LYS A 343 10.24 9.34 -1.38
N PHE A 344 11.40 8.92 -0.86
CA PHE A 344 11.68 8.84 0.58
C PHE A 344 11.32 10.11 1.36
N SER A 345 11.70 11.27 0.83
CA SER A 345 11.42 12.61 1.37
C SER A 345 9.94 12.89 1.60
N ALA A 346 9.08 12.50 0.65
CA ALA A 346 7.64 12.63 0.84
C ALA A 346 7.15 11.74 1.98
N HIS A 347 7.67 10.52 2.13
CA HIS A 347 7.34 9.69 3.30
C HIS A 347 7.77 10.33 4.63
N ALA A 348 8.91 11.03 4.63
CA ALA A 348 9.36 11.81 5.77
C ALA A 348 8.38 12.94 6.11
N TYR A 349 7.92 13.68 5.10
CA TYR A 349 6.93 14.74 5.28
C TYR A 349 5.54 14.23 5.67
N TYR A 350 5.11 13.06 5.19
CA TYR A 350 3.91 12.41 5.73
C TYR A 350 4.05 12.13 7.23
N ALA A 351 5.20 11.62 7.65
CA ALA A 351 5.45 11.36 9.05
C ALA A 351 5.57 12.66 9.87
N ASP A 352 6.12 13.73 9.29
CA ASP A 352 6.14 15.07 9.91
C ASP A 352 4.74 15.60 10.13
N MET A 353 3.85 15.49 9.13
CA MET A 353 2.46 15.91 9.23
C MET A 353 1.75 15.23 10.41
N VAL A 354 1.92 13.90 10.55
CA VAL A 354 1.34 13.16 11.67
C VAL A 354 1.99 13.56 13.00
N SER A 355 3.32 13.76 13.02
CA SER A 355 4.05 14.23 14.22
C SER A 355 3.59 15.62 14.65
N TYR A 356 3.37 16.52 13.70
CA TYR A 356 2.83 17.87 13.91
C TYR A 356 1.43 17.81 14.52
N PHE A 357 0.56 16.95 13.98
CA PHE A 357 -0.77 16.70 14.56
C PHE A 357 -0.67 16.21 16.01
N CYS A 358 0.19 15.22 16.30
CA CYS A 358 0.42 14.73 17.66
C CYS A 358 0.92 15.86 18.58
N ASN A 359 1.85 16.70 18.13
CA ASN A 359 2.37 17.83 18.91
C ASN A 359 1.28 18.89 19.21
N LYS A 360 0.35 19.12 18.28
CA LYS A 360 -0.82 19.99 18.53
C LYS A 360 -1.73 19.39 19.62
N GLN A 361 -1.92 18.07 19.64
CA GLN A 361 -2.69 17.41 20.70
C GLN A 361 -1.95 17.36 22.04
N LEU A 362 -0.62 17.21 22.04
CA LEU A 362 0.20 17.31 23.25
C LEU A 362 0.13 18.70 23.88
N ARG A 363 0.09 19.78 23.08
CA ARG A 363 -0.14 21.14 23.59
C ARG A 363 -1.49 21.28 24.28
N LYS A 364 -2.56 20.78 23.65
CA LYS A 364 -3.88 20.74 24.29
C LYS A 364 -3.85 19.96 25.61
N LEU A 365 -3.13 18.84 25.66
CA LEU A 365 -2.94 18.07 26.89
C LEU A 365 -2.22 18.87 27.98
N GLU A 366 -1.20 19.66 27.68
CA GLU A 366 -0.50 20.48 28.68
C GLU A 366 -1.45 21.39 29.47
N GLU A 367 -2.53 21.84 28.83
CA GLU A 367 -3.55 22.69 29.43
C GLU A 367 -4.50 21.93 30.36
N VAL A 368 -4.69 20.60 30.17
CA VAL A 368 -5.75 19.82 30.84
C VAL A 368 -5.29 18.48 31.45
N TYR A 369 -4.00 18.15 31.44
CA TYR A 369 -3.53 16.76 31.69
C TYR A 369 -3.86 16.22 33.08
N THR A 370 -4.05 17.09 34.08
CA THR A 370 -4.39 16.69 35.46
C THR A 370 -5.84 16.26 35.64
N GLU A 371 -6.73 16.63 34.71
CA GLU A 371 -8.18 16.44 34.83
C GLU A 371 -8.72 15.36 33.89
N LEU A 372 -7.93 14.91 32.91
CA LEU A 372 -8.40 13.98 31.90
C LEU A 372 -8.45 12.54 32.44
N ASP A 373 -9.65 12.06 32.76
CA ASP A 373 -9.91 10.65 32.99
C ASP A 373 -9.97 9.90 31.65
N ILE A 374 -9.06 8.95 31.47
CA ILE A 374 -8.94 8.13 30.26
C ILE A 374 -9.41 6.69 30.45
N SER A 375 -9.94 6.32 31.64
CA SER A 375 -10.44 4.96 31.88
C SER A 375 -11.50 4.58 30.84
N ASP A 376 -12.37 5.52 30.51
CA ASP A 376 -13.45 5.34 29.54
C ASP A 376 -13.01 5.48 28.08
N MET A 377 -11.77 5.88 27.82
CA MET A 377 -11.22 6.02 26.46
C MET A 377 -10.30 4.86 26.06
N THR A 378 -10.13 3.87 26.95
CA THR A 378 -9.34 2.68 26.63
C THR A 378 -10.07 1.84 25.57
N PRO A 379 -9.42 1.51 24.44
CA PRO A 379 -10.02 0.71 23.38
C PRO A 379 -10.51 -0.65 23.89
N THR A 380 -11.76 -0.98 23.56
CA THR A 380 -12.34 -2.29 23.83
C THR A 380 -12.65 -2.99 22.52
N LEU A 381 -12.29 -4.27 22.42
CA LEU A 381 -12.63 -5.10 21.28
C LEU A 381 -13.94 -5.83 21.54
N ARG A 382 -14.94 -5.63 20.68
CA ARG A 382 -16.18 -6.39 20.68
C ARG A 382 -16.01 -7.64 19.84
N LYS A 383 -16.38 -8.81 20.36
CA LYS A 383 -16.40 -10.05 19.57
C LYS A 383 -17.73 -10.17 18.82
N PRO A 384 -17.80 -10.89 17.69
CA PRO A 384 -19.03 -11.09 16.91
C PRO A 384 -20.30 -11.39 17.72
N LYS A 385 -20.18 -12.23 18.76
CA LYS A 385 -21.29 -12.63 19.64
C LYS A 385 -21.81 -11.50 20.55
N ASP A 386 -20.98 -10.49 20.83
CA ASP A 386 -21.30 -9.37 21.73
C ASP A 386 -21.88 -8.18 20.94
N LEU A 387 -21.94 -8.30 19.62
CA LEU A 387 -22.40 -7.26 18.73
C LEU A 387 -23.92 -7.26 18.72
N GLN A 388 -24.48 -6.49 19.64
CA GLN A 388 -25.86 -6.05 19.50
C GLN A 388 -25.92 -5.03 18.35
N PRO A 389 -26.97 -5.06 17.51
CA PRO A 389 -27.33 -3.94 16.66
C PRO A 389 -27.85 -2.82 17.56
N ASP A 390 -26.95 -2.28 18.36
CA ASP A 390 -27.21 -1.16 19.23
C ASP A 390 -27.56 0.00 18.29
N LYS A 391 -28.82 0.43 18.33
CA LYS A 391 -29.45 1.19 17.24
C LYS A 391 -28.97 2.62 17.16
N ASP A 392 -28.37 3.14 18.23
CA ASP A 392 -28.20 4.57 18.42
C ASP A 392 -26.75 5.06 18.25
N TRP A 393 -25.76 4.19 18.37
CA TRP A 393 -24.35 4.60 18.43
C TRP A 393 -23.68 4.81 17.06
N MET A 394 -24.33 4.42 15.95
CA MET A 394 -23.83 4.69 14.59
C MET A 394 -24.93 5.21 13.67
N ASN A 395 -25.38 6.44 13.94
CA ASN A 395 -26.24 7.20 13.03
C ASN A 395 -25.56 7.28 11.65
N PRO A 396 -26.05 6.54 10.63
CA PRO A 396 -25.44 6.56 9.32
C PRO A 396 -25.53 7.96 8.70
N MET A 397 -24.44 8.46 8.13
CA MET A 397 -24.47 9.64 7.27
C MET A 397 -25.16 9.31 5.94
N GLN A 398 -24.91 8.12 5.36
CA GLN A 398 -25.62 7.64 4.18
C GLN A 398 -26.89 6.85 4.57
N LYS A 399 -27.96 7.00 3.77
CA LYS A 399 -29.17 6.19 3.95
C LYS A 399 -28.83 4.69 3.94
N GLN A 400 -29.49 3.91 4.79
CA GLN A 400 -29.23 2.46 4.91
C GLN A 400 -29.31 1.73 3.55
N VAL A 401 -30.22 2.15 2.66
CA VAL A 401 -30.31 1.59 1.29
C VAL A 401 -29.03 1.77 0.48
N ASN A 402 -28.29 2.87 0.69
CA ASN A 402 -27.02 3.13 0.01
C ASN A 402 -25.90 2.29 0.62
N LEU A 403 -25.87 2.15 1.95
CA LEU A 403 -24.89 1.30 2.64
C LEU A 403 -25.09 -0.18 2.34
N ALA A 404 -26.35 -0.63 2.22
CA ALA A 404 -26.69 -1.99 1.81
C ALA A 404 -26.19 -2.35 0.39
N THR A 405 -25.76 -1.36 -0.42
CA THR A 405 -25.14 -1.64 -1.72
C THR A 405 -23.69 -2.11 -1.61
N ILE A 406 -23.06 -1.87 -0.46
CA ILE A 406 -21.69 -2.27 -0.18
C ILE A 406 -21.72 -3.73 0.23
N ASP A 407 -21.27 -4.57 -0.67
CA ASP A 407 -21.25 -6.00 -0.42
C ASP A 407 -19.97 -6.42 0.27
N VAL A 408 -19.98 -6.25 1.58
CA VAL A 408 -18.91 -6.67 2.45
C VAL A 408 -19.39 -7.77 3.36
N CYS A 409 -18.52 -8.77 3.49
CA CYS A 409 -18.61 -9.81 4.47
C CYS A 409 -18.14 -9.29 5.83
N VAL A 410 -19.05 -8.78 6.65
CA VAL A 410 -18.71 -8.31 8.03
C VAL A 410 -18.48 -9.49 8.98
N PHE A 411 -19.07 -10.64 8.69
CA PHE A 411 -18.91 -11.88 9.46
C PHE A 411 -18.54 -13.02 8.51
N PRO A 412 -17.27 -13.09 8.06
CA PRO A 412 -16.82 -14.17 7.21
C PRO A 412 -16.94 -15.52 7.92
N LEU A 413 -17.55 -16.51 7.27
CA LEU A 413 -17.66 -17.88 7.77
C LEU A 413 -16.47 -18.75 7.37
N THR A 414 -15.87 -18.49 6.21
CA THR A 414 -14.62 -19.14 5.80
C THR A 414 -13.67 -18.14 5.18
N GLN A 415 -12.38 -18.35 5.45
CA GLN A 415 -11.29 -17.49 5.02
C GLN A 415 -10.10 -18.32 4.56
N HIS A 416 -9.65 -18.03 3.35
CA HIS A 416 -8.35 -18.45 2.84
C HIS A 416 -7.59 -17.21 2.42
N VAL A 417 -6.57 -16.82 3.17
CA VAL A 417 -5.73 -15.65 2.86
C VAL A 417 -4.28 -16.10 2.71
N ALA A 418 -3.67 -15.88 1.55
CA ALA A 418 -2.34 -16.42 1.27
C ALA A 418 -1.24 -15.91 2.22
N ARG A 419 -1.44 -14.74 2.82
CA ARG A 419 -0.52 -14.14 3.80
C ARG A 419 -0.59 -14.82 5.17
N GLU A 420 -1.76 -15.29 5.54
CA GLU A 420 -2.05 -15.92 6.84
C GLU A 420 -2.94 -17.14 6.58
N PRO A 421 -2.41 -18.18 5.92
CA PRO A 421 -3.22 -19.35 5.56
C PRO A 421 -3.69 -20.05 6.83
N SER A 422 -5.00 -20.31 6.90
CA SER A 422 -5.59 -21.13 7.96
C SER A 422 -5.14 -22.60 7.83
N LYS A 423 -5.35 -23.41 8.87
CA LYS A 423 -5.09 -24.86 8.81
C LYS A 423 -5.88 -25.56 7.70
N ASP A 424 -7.05 -25.03 7.35
CA ASP A 424 -7.92 -25.56 6.30
C ASP A 424 -7.57 -25.02 4.91
N SER A 425 -6.62 -24.09 4.80
CA SER A 425 -6.14 -23.59 3.52
C SER A 425 -5.23 -24.61 2.85
N PRO A 426 -5.48 -24.97 1.58
CA PRO A 426 -4.61 -25.89 0.85
C PRO A 426 -3.22 -25.27 0.66
N SER A 427 -2.15 -26.01 0.98
CA SER A 427 -0.78 -25.59 0.65
C SER A 427 -0.44 -25.82 -0.83
N GLU A 428 -1.05 -26.83 -1.45
CA GLU A 428 -0.91 -27.16 -2.87
C GLU A 428 -2.11 -27.97 -3.39
N SER A 429 -2.23 -28.11 -4.72
CA SER A 429 -3.16 -29.09 -5.33
C SER A 429 -2.61 -30.52 -5.24
N SER A 430 -3.43 -31.55 -5.51
CA SER A 430 -3.00 -32.96 -5.33
C SER A 430 -1.82 -33.36 -6.23
N THR A 431 -1.67 -32.70 -7.37
CA THR A 431 -0.57 -32.85 -8.33
C THR A 431 0.55 -31.79 -8.19
N GLY A 432 0.41 -30.84 -7.27
CA GLY A 432 1.38 -29.76 -7.05
C GLY A 432 1.41 -28.68 -8.15
N HIS A 433 0.42 -28.62 -9.04
CA HIS A 433 0.33 -27.57 -10.07
C HIS A 433 0.05 -26.19 -9.49
N TRP A 434 -0.77 -26.14 -8.44
CA TRP A 434 -0.96 -24.96 -7.62
C TRP A 434 -0.14 -25.10 -6.34
N LYS A 435 0.56 -24.03 -5.94
CA LYS A 435 1.32 -23.98 -4.69
C LYS A 435 1.13 -22.64 -4.00
N LEU A 436 1.03 -22.67 -2.68
CA LEU A 436 1.09 -21.48 -1.85
C LEU A 436 2.55 -21.07 -1.66
N TYR A 437 2.98 -20.01 -2.32
CA TYR A 437 4.32 -19.45 -2.16
C TYR A 437 4.38 -17.96 -2.52
N GLU A 438 5.56 -17.37 -2.32
CA GLU A 438 5.83 -15.96 -2.55
C GLU A 438 6.78 -15.79 -3.75
N ASP A 439 6.23 -15.53 -4.95
CA ASP A 439 7.01 -15.24 -6.16
C ASP A 439 7.56 -13.80 -6.21
N ARG A 440 7.04 -12.92 -5.35
CA ARG A 440 7.43 -11.52 -5.19
C ARG A 440 7.40 -11.16 -3.72
N HIS A 441 8.42 -10.44 -3.26
CA HIS A 441 8.59 -10.15 -1.84
C HIS A 441 7.33 -9.53 -1.18
N ASN A 442 6.93 -10.07 -0.03
CA ASN A 442 5.73 -9.75 0.77
C ASN A 442 4.39 -9.86 0.03
N LYS A 443 4.37 -10.60 -1.08
CA LYS A 443 3.17 -10.84 -1.90
C LYS A 443 3.01 -12.36 -2.04
N PRO A 444 2.62 -13.12 -1.00
CA PRO A 444 2.29 -14.53 -1.14
C PRO A 444 1.02 -14.73 -1.97
N GLY A 445 0.84 -15.92 -2.54
CA GLY A 445 -0.38 -16.32 -3.25
C GLY A 445 -0.41 -17.80 -3.56
N TRP A 446 -1.59 -18.33 -3.85
CA TRP A 446 -1.70 -19.62 -4.54
C TRP A 446 -1.43 -19.38 -6.01
N ILE A 447 -0.30 -19.89 -6.48
CA ILE A 447 0.21 -19.64 -7.82
C ILE A 447 0.21 -20.95 -8.59
N CYS A 448 -0.25 -20.88 -9.84
CA CYS A 448 -0.12 -21.97 -10.81
C CYS A 448 0.56 -21.45 -12.06
N THR A 449 1.45 -22.27 -12.61
CA THR A 449 2.20 -22.00 -13.85
C THR A 449 1.96 -23.08 -14.91
N THR A 450 1.04 -24.02 -14.66
CA THR A 450 0.70 -25.12 -15.56
C THR A 450 -0.67 -24.87 -16.18
N GLU A 451 -0.67 -24.47 -17.45
CA GLU A 451 -1.90 -24.29 -18.21
C GLU A 451 -2.65 -25.63 -18.36
N ASN A 452 -3.97 -25.59 -18.16
CA ASN A 452 -4.85 -26.76 -18.14
C ASN A 452 -4.43 -27.86 -17.15
N GLY A 453 -3.71 -27.49 -16.10
CA GLY A 453 -3.39 -28.36 -14.99
C GLY A 453 -4.60 -28.70 -14.11
N GLU A 454 -4.34 -29.44 -13.04
CA GLU A 454 -5.34 -29.72 -12.01
C GLU A 454 -5.83 -28.42 -11.35
N ALA A 455 -7.07 -28.43 -10.87
CA ALA A 455 -7.59 -27.34 -10.07
C ALA A 455 -7.07 -27.41 -8.62
N ILE A 456 -6.92 -26.26 -7.97
CA ILE A 456 -6.85 -26.16 -6.51
C ILE A 456 -8.26 -25.97 -5.96
N THR A 457 -8.59 -26.65 -4.87
CA THR A 457 -9.94 -26.62 -4.27
C THR A 457 -9.88 -26.09 -2.84
N PHE A 458 -10.77 -25.15 -2.55
CA PHE A 458 -10.97 -24.53 -1.24
C PHE A 458 -12.32 -24.98 -0.68
N LYS A 459 -12.36 -25.40 0.58
CA LYS A 459 -13.61 -25.68 1.29
C LYS A 459 -14.15 -24.38 1.86
N VAL A 460 -15.42 -24.07 1.61
CA VAL A 460 -16.04 -22.85 2.11
C VAL A 460 -17.41 -23.15 2.71
N THR A 461 -17.81 -22.32 3.67
CA THR A 461 -19.13 -22.34 4.28
C THR A 461 -19.82 -21.01 3.99
N PHE A 462 -21.10 -21.09 3.62
CA PHE A 462 -21.94 -19.94 3.31
C PHE A 462 -23.09 -19.83 4.32
N SER A 463 -23.53 -18.61 4.59
CA SER A 463 -24.68 -18.29 5.46
C SER A 463 -25.99 -18.38 4.66
N GLU A 464 -27.10 -17.96 5.28
CA GLU A 464 -28.37 -17.77 4.60
C GLU A 464 -28.34 -16.70 3.49
N GLN A 465 -27.37 -15.79 3.51
CA GLN A 465 -27.15 -14.76 2.48
C GLN A 465 -25.79 -14.95 1.81
N PRO A 466 -25.63 -16.04 1.02
CA PRO A 466 -24.37 -16.45 0.44
C PRO A 466 -23.73 -15.37 -0.44
N LYS A 467 -22.47 -15.05 -0.13
CA LYS A 467 -21.55 -14.16 -0.86
C LYS A 467 -20.16 -14.80 -0.88
N LEU A 468 -19.53 -14.79 -2.05
CA LEU A 468 -18.13 -15.22 -2.20
C LEU A 468 -17.31 -14.07 -2.74
N MET A 469 -16.30 -13.66 -1.99
CA MET A 469 -15.31 -12.70 -2.44
C MET A 469 -14.00 -13.39 -2.79
N VAL A 470 -13.44 -13.04 -3.94
CA VAL A 470 -12.18 -13.57 -4.45
C VAL A 470 -11.25 -12.42 -4.78
N GLN A 471 -10.03 -12.46 -4.23
CA GLN A 471 -8.96 -11.55 -4.60
C GLN A 471 -7.91 -12.30 -5.42
N PHE A 472 -7.51 -11.73 -6.56
CA PHE A 472 -6.46 -12.29 -7.41
C PHE A 472 -5.60 -11.19 -8.02
N LEU A 473 -4.40 -11.56 -8.48
CA LEU A 473 -3.49 -10.62 -9.13
C LEU A 473 -3.93 -10.41 -10.59
N ARG A 474 -3.99 -9.15 -11.02
CA ARG A 474 -3.96 -8.78 -12.43
C ARG A 474 -2.63 -8.15 -12.80
N SER A 475 -2.14 -8.37 -14.00
CA SER A 475 -0.84 -7.89 -14.47
C SER A 475 -0.80 -7.71 -15.98
N TYR A 476 0.09 -6.85 -16.47
CA TYR A 476 0.30 -6.61 -17.92
C TYR A 476 1.15 -7.66 -18.61
N SER A 477 1.92 -8.42 -17.84
CA SER A 477 2.84 -9.42 -18.39
C SER A 477 2.86 -10.66 -17.51
N ASN A 478 3.17 -11.78 -18.16
CA ASN A 478 3.37 -13.07 -17.53
C ASN A 478 2.21 -13.48 -16.59
N ILE A 479 0.97 -13.26 -17.05
CA ILE A 479 -0.23 -13.66 -16.34
C ILE A 479 -1.29 -14.17 -17.32
N GLY A 480 -2.10 -15.10 -16.82
CA GLY A 480 -3.07 -15.86 -17.56
C GLY A 480 -4.50 -15.59 -17.13
N ASP A 481 -5.40 -16.48 -17.55
CA ASP A 481 -6.79 -16.53 -17.12
C ASP A 481 -7.02 -17.80 -16.29
N ALA A 482 -7.87 -17.70 -15.27
CA ALA A 482 -8.29 -18.86 -14.49
C ALA A 482 -9.80 -19.07 -14.59
N GLU A 483 -10.21 -20.32 -14.72
CA GLU A 483 -11.59 -20.72 -14.46
C GLU A 483 -11.79 -20.88 -12.95
N ILE A 484 -12.90 -20.35 -12.44
CA ILE A 484 -13.40 -20.60 -11.09
C ILE A 484 -14.69 -21.42 -11.20
N LEU A 485 -14.77 -22.51 -10.45
CA LEU A 485 -15.96 -23.34 -10.30
C LEU A 485 -16.42 -23.26 -8.84
N ILE A 486 -17.67 -22.86 -8.63
CA ILE A 486 -18.30 -22.86 -7.31
C ILE A 486 -19.27 -24.03 -7.27
N ASP A 487 -18.86 -25.12 -6.62
CA ASP A 487 -19.69 -26.31 -6.42
C ASP A 487 -20.49 -26.14 -5.12
N SER A 488 -21.73 -25.66 -5.29
CA SER A 488 -22.68 -25.40 -4.22
C SER A 488 -24.11 -25.55 -4.75
N PRO A 489 -25.12 -25.70 -3.86
CA PRO A 489 -26.52 -25.73 -4.29
C PRO A 489 -27.03 -24.37 -4.79
N PHE A 490 -26.20 -23.33 -4.73
CA PHE A 490 -26.59 -21.98 -5.10
C PHE A 490 -26.30 -21.64 -6.55
N ARG A 491 -27.09 -20.69 -7.04
CA ARG A 491 -26.99 -20.13 -8.37
C ARG A 491 -26.33 -18.76 -8.32
N TRP A 492 -25.12 -18.65 -8.86
CA TRP A 492 -24.24 -17.48 -8.67
C TRP A 492 -24.29 -16.49 -9.82
N LYS A 493 -24.04 -15.22 -9.49
CA LYS A 493 -23.74 -14.13 -10.42
C LYS A 493 -22.57 -13.32 -9.90
N TRP A 494 -21.65 -12.98 -10.80
CA TRP A 494 -20.61 -11.98 -10.53
C TRP A 494 -21.25 -10.59 -10.54
N LYS A 495 -21.26 -9.92 -9.38
CA LYS A 495 -21.74 -8.53 -9.27
C LYS A 495 -20.85 -7.55 -10.05
N GLY A 496 -21.47 -6.69 -10.85
CA GLY A 496 -20.77 -5.67 -11.67
C GLY A 496 -20.43 -6.12 -13.08
N ASN A 497 -20.63 -7.40 -13.44
CA ASN A 497 -20.52 -7.86 -14.82
C ASN A 497 -21.92 -7.96 -15.45
N GLY A 498 -22.30 -6.90 -16.19
CA GLY A 498 -23.67 -6.54 -16.54
C GLY A 498 -24.53 -7.58 -17.27
N ASN A 499 -23.94 -8.65 -17.84
CA ASN A 499 -24.67 -9.62 -18.65
C ASN A 499 -24.28 -11.09 -18.39
N MET A 500 -23.56 -11.38 -17.31
CA MET A 500 -23.31 -12.78 -16.98
C MET A 500 -24.56 -13.40 -16.38
N GLY A 501 -25.23 -14.23 -17.18
CA GLY A 501 -26.28 -15.11 -16.71
C GLY A 501 -25.80 -15.99 -15.56
N VAL A 502 -26.76 -16.59 -14.87
CA VAL A 502 -26.52 -17.42 -13.70
C VAL A 502 -25.73 -18.68 -14.08
N ARG A 503 -24.55 -18.87 -13.50
CA ARG A 503 -23.59 -19.95 -13.81
C ARG A 503 -22.92 -20.46 -12.54
N THR A 504 -22.31 -21.64 -12.62
CA THR A 504 -21.41 -22.19 -11.59
C THR A 504 -19.94 -22.00 -11.96
N ASN A 505 -19.64 -21.72 -13.23
CA ASN A 505 -18.29 -21.46 -13.72
C ASN A 505 -18.13 -20.02 -14.26
N PHE A 506 -16.98 -19.43 -13.94
CA PHE A 506 -16.61 -18.09 -14.39
C PHE A 506 -15.15 -18.03 -14.82
N THR A 507 -14.79 -17.06 -15.66
CA THR A 507 -13.39 -16.83 -16.04
C THR A 507 -12.89 -15.55 -15.41
N LEU A 508 -11.86 -15.66 -14.57
CA LEU A 508 -11.11 -14.55 -14.02
C LEU A 508 -10.00 -14.16 -14.99
N LYS A 509 -10.07 -12.94 -15.51
CA LYS A 509 -9.08 -12.40 -16.47
C LYS A 509 -7.90 -11.78 -15.73
N GLY A 510 -6.74 -12.44 -15.77
CA GLY A 510 -5.53 -11.93 -15.13
C GLY A 510 -4.86 -10.79 -15.91
N GLY A 511 -5.06 -10.72 -17.24
CA GLY A 511 -4.50 -9.66 -18.06
C GLY A 511 -4.97 -8.26 -17.62
N TRP A 512 -4.04 -7.31 -17.55
CA TRP A 512 -4.27 -5.89 -17.26
C TRP A 512 -3.62 -5.03 -18.33
N ASN A 513 -4.30 -3.99 -18.81
CA ASN A 513 -3.77 -3.18 -19.91
C ASN A 513 -2.71 -2.16 -19.45
N GLU A 514 -2.69 -1.84 -18.15
CA GLU A 514 -1.71 -0.91 -17.60
C GLU A 514 -0.46 -1.65 -17.14
N ARG A 515 0.72 -1.05 -17.30
CA ARG A 515 2.02 -1.64 -16.94
C ARG A 515 2.29 -1.71 -15.43
N ILE A 516 1.28 -2.09 -14.67
CA ILE A 516 1.32 -2.31 -13.23
C ILE A 516 0.59 -3.61 -12.90
N SER A 517 0.96 -4.24 -11.78
CA SER A 517 0.17 -5.33 -11.22
C SER A 517 -0.73 -4.80 -10.11
N VAL A 518 -1.99 -5.24 -10.10
CA VAL A 518 -3.01 -4.77 -9.15
C VAL A 518 -3.75 -5.96 -8.54
N THR A 519 -4.24 -5.80 -7.32
CA THR A 519 -5.16 -6.77 -6.73
C THR A 519 -6.56 -6.48 -7.24
N GLN A 520 -7.20 -7.46 -7.86
CA GLN A 520 -8.59 -7.36 -8.30
C GLN A 520 -9.49 -8.11 -7.33
N ASN A 521 -10.56 -7.45 -6.90
CA ASN A 521 -11.66 -8.10 -6.18
C ASN A 521 -12.75 -8.51 -7.16
N VAL A 522 -13.30 -9.69 -6.94
CA VAL A 522 -14.54 -10.16 -7.57
C VAL A 522 -15.46 -10.65 -6.48
N LEU A 523 -16.72 -10.23 -6.58
CA LEU A 523 -17.77 -10.66 -5.69
C LEU A 523 -18.82 -11.46 -6.47
N PHE A 524 -19.10 -12.64 -5.97
CA PHE A 524 -20.20 -13.48 -6.40
C PHE A 524 -21.32 -13.39 -5.36
N VAL A 525 -22.54 -13.17 -5.86
CA VAL A 525 -23.77 -13.14 -5.07
C VAL A 525 -24.76 -14.14 -5.65
N VAL A 526 -25.65 -14.67 -4.82
CA VAL A 526 -26.67 -15.62 -5.25
C VAL A 526 -27.87 -14.89 -5.88
N VAL A 527 -28.35 -15.40 -7.00
CA VAL A 527 -29.50 -14.83 -7.75
C VAL A 527 -30.80 -15.52 -7.40
N ASP A 528 -30.76 -16.86 -7.29
CA ASP A 528 -31.90 -17.68 -6.91
C ASP A 528 -31.47 -18.63 -5.81
N LYS A 529 -32.24 -18.68 -4.72
CA LYS A 529 -32.23 -19.81 -3.81
C LYS A 529 -32.98 -20.93 -4.53
N VAL A 530 -32.26 -21.93 -5.05
CA VAL A 530 -32.86 -23.20 -5.48
C VAL A 530 -33.24 -23.97 -4.21
N THR A 531 -34.27 -23.45 -3.53
CA THR A 531 -34.96 -24.03 -2.38
C THR A 531 -34.08 -24.77 -1.36
N PRO A 532 -33.32 -24.07 -0.49
CA PRO A 532 -32.87 -24.67 0.76
C PRO A 532 -33.98 -24.55 1.80
N THR A 533 -34.30 -25.67 2.45
CA THR A 533 -34.82 -25.66 3.82
C THR A 533 -33.86 -24.80 4.67
N PRO A 534 -34.33 -23.99 5.63
CA PRO A 534 -33.46 -23.13 6.42
C PRO A 534 -32.49 -23.98 7.25
N GLN A 535 -31.32 -24.24 6.69
CA GLN A 535 -30.11 -24.62 7.41
C GLN A 535 -29.29 -23.35 7.54
N GLU A 536 -28.82 -23.08 8.77
CA GLU A 536 -28.13 -21.83 9.13
C GLU A 536 -26.86 -21.59 8.30
N THR A 537 -26.21 -22.68 7.85
CA THR A 537 -25.02 -22.65 7.00
C THR A 537 -25.02 -23.77 5.95
N THR A 538 -24.32 -23.54 4.84
CA THR A 538 -24.16 -24.53 3.75
C THR A 538 -22.69 -24.65 3.37
N ASP A 539 -22.15 -25.87 3.43
CA ASP A 539 -20.80 -26.17 2.96
C ASP A 539 -20.76 -26.32 1.44
N ALA A 540 -19.64 -25.91 0.85
CA ALA A 540 -19.40 -25.90 -0.58
C ALA A 540 -17.91 -26.00 -0.88
N THR A 541 -17.58 -26.11 -2.16
CA THR A 541 -16.19 -26.00 -2.61
C THR A 541 -16.02 -24.97 -3.72
N VAL A 542 -14.87 -24.31 -3.73
CA VAL A 542 -14.48 -23.37 -4.79
C VAL A 542 -13.17 -23.85 -5.39
N SER A 543 -13.18 -24.13 -6.68
CA SER A 543 -12.03 -24.67 -7.39
C SER A 543 -11.52 -23.70 -8.45
N PHE A 544 -10.19 -23.64 -8.64
CA PHE A 544 -9.55 -22.76 -9.61
C PHE A 544 -8.64 -23.54 -10.55
N ARG A 545 -8.75 -23.31 -11.86
CA ARG A 545 -7.91 -23.90 -12.90
C ARG A 545 -7.31 -22.83 -13.79
N LEU A 546 -6.00 -22.84 -14.00
CA LEU A 546 -5.35 -21.98 -14.99
C LEU A 546 -5.70 -22.49 -16.38
N THR A 547 -6.45 -21.72 -17.17
CA THR A 547 -6.96 -22.15 -18.49
C THR A 547 -6.21 -21.54 -19.65
N LYS A 548 -5.49 -20.44 -19.42
CA LYS A 548 -4.71 -19.77 -20.45
C LYS A 548 -3.54 -19.04 -19.83
N GLY A 549 -2.35 -19.11 -20.43
CA GLY A 549 -1.22 -18.25 -20.11
C GLY A 549 -0.29 -18.82 -19.03
N PRO A 550 0.84 -18.14 -18.77
CA PRO A 550 1.99 -18.73 -18.11
C PRO A 550 1.89 -18.78 -16.57
N LYS A 551 0.98 -18.00 -15.97
CA LYS A 551 0.83 -17.90 -14.52
C LYS A 551 -0.53 -17.37 -14.12
N PHE A 552 -1.11 -17.83 -13.02
CA PHE A 552 -2.20 -17.14 -12.32
C PHE A 552 -1.96 -17.14 -10.81
N LYS A 553 -2.47 -16.14 -10.11
CA LYS A 553 -2.24 -15.97 -8.67
C LYS A 553 -3.49 -15.55 -7.92
N ILE A 554 -3.93 -16.40 -7.01
CA ILE A 554 -5.02 -16.14 -6.07
C ILE A 554 -4.41 -15.59 -4.79
N ILE A 555 -5.02 -14.54 -4.24
CA ILE A 555 -4.55 -13.83 -3.04
C ILE A 555 -5.42 -14.20 -1.85
N SER A 556 -6.74 -14.21 -2.02
CA SER A 556 -7.66 -14.62 -0.97
C SER A 556 -9.02 -15.08 -1.49
N LEU A 557 -9.70 -15.86 -0.65
CA LEU A 557 -11.06 -16.33 -0.80
C LEU A 557 -11.79 -16.12 0.53
N ILE A 558 -12.94 -15.45 0.51
CA ILE A 558 -13.70 -15.13 1.71
C ILE A 558 -15.18 -15.42 1.44
N SER A 559 -15.83 -16.19 2.30
CA SER A 559 -17.25 -16.52 2.18
C SER A 559 -18.08 -15.95 3.34
N CYS A 560 -19.30 -15.57 2.97
CA CYS A 560 -20.49 -15.41 3.82
C CYS A 560 -21.63 -16.10 3.12
#